data_AF-A0A6B3CYB9-F1
#
_entry.id   AF-A0A6B3CYB9-F1
#
_cell.length_a   1.000
_cell.length_b   1.000
_cell.length_c   1.000
_cell.angle_alpha   90.00
_cell.angle_beta   90.00
_cell.angle_gamma   90.00
#
_symmetry.space_group_name_H-M   'P 1'
#
loop_
_entity.id
_entity.type
_entity.pdbx_description
1 polymer ?
#
loop_
_entity_poly.entity_id
_entity_poly.type
_entity_poly.pdbx_seq_one_letter_code
_entity_poly.pdbx_strand_id
1 'polypeptide(L)'
;VRDLYGTVQDAGANKGVLVTTSGFGPGSHAFANGKPLELIAGTELVDLLRRHGLRGRLGDGGRRDAPSPLAPAPEPSLPDAYNILGLSWTGSVALDVCALVCRGNRILTDEHFVFYNNPQTPDGSVRTLPA
;
A
#
# COMPACT_ATOMS: atom_id res chain seq x y z
N VAL A 1 -6.12 -15.69 -10.06
CA VAL A 1 -7.27 -15.75 -11.01
C VAL A 1 -7.98 -17.09 -10.98
N ARG A 2 -7.27 -18.21 -11.19
CA ARG A 2 -7.87 -19.55 -11.20
C ARG A 2 -8.53 -19.92 -9.87
N ASP A 3 -7.87 -19.59 -8.76
CA ASP A 3 -8.39 -19.86 -7.43
C ASP A 3 -9.70 -19.10 -7.18
N LEU A 4 -9.74 -17.80 -7.52
CA LEU A 4 -10.96 -17.00 -7.45
C LEU A 4 -12.10 -17.62 -8.28
N TYR A 5 -11.81 -18.16 -9.46
CA TYR A 5 -12.83 -18.83 -10.28
C TYR A 5 -13.36 -20.11 -9.60
N GLY A 6 -12.50 -20.85 -8.90
CA GLY A 6 -12.93 -21.97 -8.06
C GLY A 6 -13.91 -21.50 -6.98
N THR A 7 -13.56 -20.45 -6.25
CA THR A 7 -14.40 -19.86 -5.21
C THR A 7 -15.74 -19.33 -5.75
N VAL A 8 -15.74 -18.66 -6.91
CA VAL A 8 -16.97 -18.14 -7.53
C VAL A 8 -17.95 -19.26 -7.85
N GLN A 9 -17.46 -20.38 -8.37
CA GLN A 9 -18.32 -21.54 -8.67
C GLN A 9 -18.81 -22.23 -7.39
N ASP A 10 -17.92 -22.45 -6.42
CA ASP A 10 -18.25 -23.09 -5.15
C ASP A 10 -19.28 -22.30 -4.33
N ALA A 11 -19.11 -20.97 -4.28
CA ALA A 11 -20.03 -20.08 -3.58
C ALA A 11 -21.30 -19.74 -4.39
N GLY A 12 -21.41 -20.18 -5.64
CA GLY A 12 -22.52 -19.80 -6.54
C GLY A 12 -22.59 -18.29 -6.82
N ALA A 13 -21.46 -17.58 -6.78
CA ALA A 13 -21.42 -16.15 -7.00
C ALA A 13 -21.68 -15.79 -8.47
N ASN A 14 -22.40 -14.70 -8.72
CA ASN A 14 -22.70 -14.23 -10.07
C ASN A 14 -21.48 -13.61 -10.78
N LYS A 15 -20.48 -13.13 -10.01
CA LYS A 15 -19.27 -12.49 -10.51
C LYS A 15 -18.15 -12.55 -9.47
N GLY A 16 -16.93 -12.79 -9.92
CA GLY A 16 -15.71 -12.54 -9.15
C GLY A 16 -14.97 -11.33 -9.68
N VAL A 17 -14.52 -10.44 -8.79
CA VAL A 17 -13.70 -9.28 -9.16
C VAL A 17 -12.33 -9.45 -8.53
N LEU A 18 -11.26 -9.41 -9.33
CA LEU A 18 -9.89 -9.45 -8.86
C LEU A 18 -9.20 -8.12 -9.14
N VAL A 19 -8.76 -7.45 -8.07
CA VAL A 19 -8.08 -6.16 -8.14
C VAL A 19 -6.61 -6.33 -7.77
N THR A 20 -5.72 -5.68 -8.51
CA THR A 20 -4.28 -5.62 -8.19
C THR A 20 -3.75 -4.21 -8.40
N THR A 21 -2.68 -3.85 -7.67
CA THR A 21 -1.91 -2.62 -7.90
C THR A 21 -0.87 -2.77 -9.02
N SER A 22 -0.72 -3.98 -9.57
CA SER A 22 0.15 -4.30 -10.72
C SER A 22 -0.66 -4.60 -11.99
N GLY A 23 -0.10 -5.33 -12.96
CA GLY A 23 -0.80 -5.75 -14.18
C GLY A 23 -1.16 -7.24 -14.18
N PHE A 24 -2.06 -7.62 -15.09
CA PHE A 24 -2.35 -9.02 -15.40
C PHE A 24 -1.61 -9.43 -16.68
N GLY A 25 -0.96 -10.59 -16.68
CA GLY A 25 -0.36 -11.14 -17.89
C GLY A 25 -1.41 -11.63 -18.90
N PRO A 26 -1.04 -11.83 -20.18
CA PRO A 26 -1.96 -12.27 -21.23
C PRO A 26 -2.73 -13.56 -20.89
N GLY A 27 -2.07 -14.51 -20.21
CA GLY A 27 -2.72 -15.75 -19.77
C GLY A 27 -3.84 -15.55 -18.74
N SER A 28 -3.77 -14.49 -17.93
CA SER A 28 -4.83 -14.13 -16.98
C SER A 28 -6.06 -13.58 -17.71
N HIS A 29 -5.85 -12.69 -18.68
CA HIS A 29 -6.92 -12.17 -19.53
C HIS A 29 -7.57 -13.27 -20.36
N ALA A 30 -6.77 -14.14 -21.00
CA ALA A 30 -7.26 -15.27 -21.76
C ALA A 30 -8.08 -16.25 -20.89
N PHE A 31 -7.64 -16.48 -19.64
CA PHE A 31 -8.39 -17.34 -18.72
C PHE A 31 -9.71 -16.71 -18.27
N ALA A 32 -9.75 -15.39 -18.03
CA ALA A 32 -10.94 -14.69 -17.58
C ALA A 32 -11.97 -14.47 -18.70
N ASN A 33 -11.53 -14.48 -19.96
CA ASN A 33 -12.41 -14.28 -21.11
C ASN A 33 -13.57 -15.28 -21.13
N GLY A 34 -14.80 -14.77 -21.24
CA GLY A 34 -16.02 -15.57 -21.23
C GLY A 34 -16.41 -16.18 -19.87
N LYS A 35 -15.67 -15.90 -18.80
CA LYS A 35 -16.01 -16.31 -17.43
C LYS A 35 -16.63 -15.15 -16.65
N PRO A 36 -17.39 -15.42 -15.56
CA PRO A 36 -17.90 -14.39 -14.66
C PRO A 36 -16.77 -13.78 -13.79
N LEU A 37 -15.68 -13.35 -14.42
CA LEU A 37 -14.50 -12.78 -13.78
C LEU A 37 -14.22 -11.40 -14.37
N GLU A 38 -14.00 -10.43 -13.51
CA GLU A 38 -13.50 -9.10 -13.85
C GLU A 38 -12.11 -8.91 -13.26
N LEU A 39 -11.20 -8.40 -14.08
CA LEU A 39 -9.82 -8.15 -13.71
C LEU A 39 -9.58 -6.64 -13.75
N ILE A 40 -9.30 -6.03 -12.60
CA ILE A 40 -8.99 -4.60 -12.49
C ILE A 40 -7.49 -4.46 -12.23
N ALA A 41 -6.76 -4.01 -13.25
CA ALA A 41 -5.33 -3.74 -13.15
C ALA A 41 -5.05 -2.42 -12.40
N GLY A 42 -3.82 -2.21 -11.96
CA GLY A 42 -3.45 -1.03 -11.16
C GLY A 42 -3.75 0.30 -11.86
N THR A 43 -3.48 0.39 -13.17
CA THR A 43 -3.76 1.62 -13.95
C THR A 43 -5.26 1.89 -14.03
N GLU A 44 -6.05 0.85 -14.28
CA GLU A 44 -7.51 0.92 -14.30
C GLU A 44 -8.09 1.27 -12.92
N LEU A 45 -7.50 0.73 -11.85
CA LEU A 45 -7.87 1.08 -10.47
C LEU A 45 -7.66 2.58 -10.21
N VAL A 46 -6.53 3.15 -10.61
CA VAL A 46 -6.28 4.60 -10.48
C VAL A 46 -7.31 5.41 -11.27
N ASP A 47 -7.63 4.99 -12.48
CA ASP A 47 -8.63 5.66 -13.31
C ASP A 47 -10.04 5.58 -12.70
N LEU A 48 -10.40 4.43 -12.11
CA LEU A 48 -11.64 4.25 -11.36
C LEU A 48 -11.69 5.19 -10.15
N LEU A 49 -10.64 5.23 -9.34
CA LEU A 49 -10.55 6.11 -8.18
C LEU A 49 -10.73 7.57 -8.58
N ARG A 50 -10.04 8.02 -9.64
CA ARG A 50 -10.14 9.39 -10.16
C ARG A 50 -11.58 9.75 -10.57
N ARG A 51 -12.27 8.85 -11.27
CA ARG A 51 -13.68 9.07 -11.68
C ARG A 51 -14.63 9.27 -10.51
N HIS A 52 -14.29 8.73 -9.34
CA HIS A 52 -15.07 8.87 -8.11
C HIS A 52 -14.53 9.96 -7.16
N GLY A 53 -13.65 10.85 -7.64
CA GLY A 53 -13.09 11.94 -6.84
C GLY A 53 -12.07 11.50 -5.79
N LEU A 54 -11.62 10.25 -5.85
CA LEU A 54 -10.61 9.69 -4.96
C LEU A 54 -9.22 9.84 -5.59
N ARG A 55 -8.25 10.27 -4.77
CA ARG A 55 -6.85 10.39 -5.18
C ARG A 55 -6.14 9.06 -5.05
N GLY A 56 -6.16 8.27 -6.12
CA GLY A 56 -5.36 7.04 -6.24
C GLY A 56 -4.01 7.32 -6.88
N ARG A 57 -2.93 6.78 -6.30
CA ARG A 57 -1.61 6.71 -6.94
C ARG A 57 -1.09 5.28 -6.87
N LEU A 58 -0.43 4.84 -7.94
CA LEU A 58 0.46 3.68 -7.87
C LEU A 58 1.85 4.21 -7.52
N GLY A 59 2.56 3.50 -6.65
CA GLY A 59 4.00 3.71 -6.56
C GLY A 59 4.66 3.32 -7.88
N ASP A 60 5.76 3.97 -8.21
CA ASP A 60 6.67 3.59 -9.28
C ASP A 60 7.08 2.15 -8.98
N GLY A 61 6.53 1.20 -9.74
CA GLY A 61 6.77 -0.23 -9.60
C GLY A 61 8.21 -0.64 -9.93
N GLY A 62 9.17 0.23 -9.66
CA GLY A 62 10.57 -0.11 -9.56
C GLY A 62 10.66 -1.35 -8.70
N ARG A 63 11.30 -2.37 -9.26
CA ARG A 63 12.05 -3.38 -8.53
C ARG A 63 12.45 -2.73 -7.20
N ARG A 64 11.92 -3.22 -6.07
CA ARG A 64 12.71 -3.10 -4.85
C ARG A 64 14.00 -3.76 -5.28
N ASP A 65 15.01 -2.95 -5.60
CA ASP A 65 16.37 -3.45 -5.59
C ASP A 65 16.44 -4.14 -4.24
N ALA A 66 16.48 -5.47 -4.27
CA ALA A 66 16.93 -6.23 -3.12
C ALA A 66 18.15 -5.44 -2.66
N PRO A 67 18.18 -4.92 -1.41
CA PRO A 67 19.07 -3.85 -1.04
C PRO A 67 20.42 -4.23 -1.62
N SER A 68 20.81 -3.50 -2.68
CA SER A 68 22.20 -3.52 -3.07
C SER A 68 22.90 -3.20 -1.76
N PRO A 69 24.01 -3.86 -1.39
CA PRO A 69 24.83 -3.34 -0.31
C PRO A 69 25.35 -1.99 -0.80
N LEU A 70 24.47 -0.97 -0.76
CA LEU A 70 24.82 0.41 -0.66
C LEU A 70 25.75 0.40 0.53
N ALA A 71 26.98 0.84 0.28
CA ALA A 71 27.80 1.43 1.33
C ALA A 71 26.84 2.19 2.26
N PRO A 72 26.92 1.98 3.59
CA PRO A 72 25.89 2.40 4.53
C PRO A 72 25.44 3.80 4.15
N ALA A 73 24.19 3.90 3.67
CA ALA A 73 23.60 5.19 3.41
C ALA A 73 23.81 5.97 4.71
N PRO A 74 24.41 7.18 4.69
CA PRO A 74 24.63 7.92 5.91
C PRO A 74 23.29 7.94 6.61
N GLU A 75 23.24 7.42 7.84
CA GLU A 75 22.00 7.43 8.61
C GLU A 75 21.51 8.86 8.55
N PRO A 76 20.31 9.12 8.01
CA PRO A 76 19.81 10.48 7.89
C PRO A 76 19.82 11.03 9.31
N SER A 77 20.76 11.93 9.56
CA SER A 77 21.10 12.44 10.88
C SER A 77 19.82 13.01 11.45
N LEU A 78 19.34 12.41 12.54
CA LEU A 78 18.21 12.98 13.25
C LEU A 78 18.60 14.43 13.61
N PRO A 79 17.67 15.39 13.43
CA PRO A 79 17.94 16.76 13.83
C PRO A 79 18.36 16.80 15.29
N ASP A 80 19.21 17.76 15.67
CA ASP A 80 19.79 17.83 17.02
C ASP A 80 18.74 17.85 18.16
N ALA A 81 17.50 18.25 17.84
CA ALA A 81 16.36 18.23 18.75
C ALA A 81 15.18 17.44 18.16
N TYR A 82 14.84 16.32 18.79
CA TYR A 82 13.67 15.50 18.46
C TYR A 82 13.10 14.83 19.71
N ASN A 83 11.86 14.33 19.61
CA ASN A 83 11.24 13.50 20.63
C ASN A 83 11.05 12.09 20.10
N ILE A 84 11.28 11.08 20.95
CA ILE A 84 10.97 9.68 20.65
C ILE A 84 9.68 9.30 21.37
N LEU A 85 8.69 8.83 20.61
CA LEU A 85 7.51 8.19 21.17
C LEU A 85 7.68 6.67 21.08
N GLY A 86 8.04 6.05 22.19
CA GLY A 86 8.10 4.59 22.31
C GLY A 86 6.71 4.00 22.51
N LEU A 87 6.40 2.92 21.79
CA LEU A 87 5.19 2.13 21.97
C LEU A 87 5.57 0.69 22.30
N SER A 88 4.93 0.13 23.33
CA SER A 88 5.07 -1.28 23.70
C SER A 88 3.72 -1.96 23.57
N TRP A 89 3.71 -3.16 23.01
CA TRP A 89 2.50 -3.94 22.77
C TRP A 89 2.70 -5.38 23.25
N THR A 90 1.67 -5.93 23.90
CA THR A 90 1.62 -7.33 24.31
C THR A 90 0.36 -7.97 23.72
N GLY A 91 0.53 -9.01 22.91
CA GLY A 91 -0.57 -9.70 22.24
C GLY A 91 -0.08 -10.71 21.22
N SER A 92 -0.99 -11.52 20.68
CA SER A 92 -0.68 -12.55 19.67
C SER A 92 -0.63 -12.01 18.23
N VAL A 93 -0.95 -10.73 18.03
CA VAL A 93 -0.99 -10.09 16.71
C VAL A 93 0.20 -9.14 16.58
N ALA A 94 0.83 -9.15 15.40
CA ALA A 94 1.88 -8.21 15.04
C ALA A 94 1.37 -6.77 15.12
N LEU A 95 2.15 -5.88 15.74
CA LEU A 95 1.83 -4.47 15.83
C LEU A 95 2.18 -3.77 14.52
N ASP A 96 1.19 -3.18 13.85
CA ASP A 96 1.39 -2.27 12.72
C ASP A 96 1.10 -0.84 13.17
N VAL A 97 2.16 -0.10 13.52
CA VAL A 97 2.03 1.27 14.04
C VAL A 97 1.89 2.24 12.88
N CYS A 98 0.87 3.10 12.97
CA CYS A 98 0.68 4.21 12.05
C CYS A 98 0.50 5.52 12.83
N ALA A 99 0.95 6.65 12.27
CA ALA A 99 0.82 7.98 12.86
C ALA A 99 0.16 8.96 11.88
N LEU A 100 -0.89 9.66 12.34
CA LEU A 100 -1.60 10.70 11.60
C LEU A 100 -1.20 12.07 12.13
N VAL A 101 -0.63 12.92 11.26
CA VAL A 101 -0.30 14.30 11.65
C VAL A 101 -1.51 15.21 11.46
N CYS A 102 -1.90 15.91 12.52
CA CYS A 102 -3.08 16.74 12.57
C CYS A 102 -2.75 18.20 12.89
N ARG A 103 -3.57 19.13 12.37
CA ARG A 103 -3.70 20.50 12.86
C ARG A 103 -5.06 20.62 13.57
N GLY A 104 -5.03 20.70 14.90
CA GLY A 104 -6.26 20.60 15.70
C GLY A 104 -6.89 19.21 15.53
N ASN A 105 -8.15 19.18 15.10
CA ASN A 105 -8.90 17.94 14.86
C ASN A 105 -8.93 17.51 13.38
N ARG A 106 -8.12 18.12 12.51
CA ARG A 106 -8.06 17.79 11.08
C ARG A 106 -6.71 17.18 10.74
N ILE A 107 -6.72 16.05 10.05
CA ILE A 107 -5.53 15.46 9.43
C ILE A 107 -5.01 16.44 8.37
N LEU A 108 -3.70 16.63 8.29
CA LEU A 108 -3.09 17.56 7.35
C LEU A 108 -3.39 17.15 5.90
N THR A 109 -2.84 16.01 5.48
CA THR A 109 -3.09 15.35 4.20
C THR A 109 -2.76 13.86 4.31
N ASP A 110 -3.19 13.10 3.32
CA ASP A 110 -2.91 11.67 3.14
C ASP A 110 -1.40 11.38 3.08
N GLU A 111 -0.60 12.35 2.61
CA GLU A 111 0.86 12.25 2.55
C GLU A 111 1.52 12.36 3.92
N HIS A 112 0.83 12.95 4.91
CA HIS A 112 1.28 13.05 6.29
C HIS A 112 0.84 11.85 7.14
N PHE A 113 0.40 10.77 6.50
CA PHE A 113 0.14 9.50 7.17
C PHE A 113 1.39 8.65 7.16
N VAL A 114 1.97 8.39 8.34
CA VAL A 114 3.12 7.48 8.49
C VAL A 114 2.62 6.08 8.79
N PHE A 115 3.06 5.09 8.02
CA PHE A 115 2.72 3.66 8.17
C PHE A 115 3.77 2.79 7.45
N TYR A 116 3.62 1.47 7.45
CA TYR A 116 4.65 0.54 6.95
C TYR A 116 5.19 0.83 5.53
N ASN A 117 4.38 1.43 4.64
CA ASN A 117 4.77 1.77 3.25
C ASN A 117 5.00 3.27 3.01
N ASN A 118 4.84 4.10 4.05
CA ASN A 118 5.14 5.52 4.01
C ASN A 118 5.87 5.89 5.32
N PRO A 119 7.18 5.66 5.41
CA PRO A 119 7.90 5.65 6.69
C PRO A 119 8.13 7.05 7.27
N GLN A 120 7.83 8.12 6.53
CA GLN A 120 8.01 9.50 6.99
C GLN A 120 7.05 10.47 6.30
N THR A 121 6.79 11.61 6.95
CA THR A 121 6.07 12.74 6.35
C THR A 121 6.93 13.45 5.30
N PRO A 122 6.34 14.23 4.37
CA PRO A 122 7.09 14.93 3.31
C PRO A 122 8.12 15.92 3.83
N ASP A 123 7.87 16.51 5.00
CA ASP A 123 8.74 17.46 5.69
C ASP A 123 9.73 16.78 6.67
N GLY A 124 9.67 15.45 6.81
CA GLY A 124 10.52 14.68 7.71
C GLY A 124 10.24 14.89 9.20
N SER A 125 9.19 15.63 9.56
CA SER A 125 8.86 15.96 10.96
C SER A 125 8.44 14.75 11.79
N VAL A 126 7.83 13.75 11.15
CA VAL A 126 7.47 12.46 11.77
C VAL A 126 8.00 11.33 10.91
N ARG A 127 8.65 10.35 11.55
CA ARG A 127 9.17 9.15 10.88
C ARG A 127 9.14 7.93 11.80
N THR A 128 8.99 6.75 11.21
CA THR A 128 9.16 5.49 11.91
C THR A 128 10.64 5.20 12.10
N LEU A 129 11.03 4.83 13.32
CA LEU A 129 12.36 4.30 13.61
C LEU A 129 12.30 2.77 13.64
N PRO A 130 13.31 2.06 13.12
CA PRO A 130 13.42 0.63 13.31
C PRO A 130 13.50 0.30 14.81
N ALA A 131 12.88 -0.82 15.19
CA ALA A 131 12.94 -1.35 16.55
C ALA A 131 14.30 -1.98 16.86
#